data_AF-A0AAV4VNJ1-F1
#
_entry.id   AF-A0AAV4VNJ1-F1
#
_cell.length_a   1.000
_cell.length_b   1.000
_cell.length_c   1.000
_cell.angle_alpha   90.00
_cell.angle_beta   90.00
_cell.angle_gamma   90.00
#
_symmetry.space_group_name_H-M   'P 1'
#
loop_
_entity.id
_entity.type
_entity.pdbx_description
1 polymer ?
#
loop_
_entity_poly.entity_id
_entity_poly.type
_entity_poly.pdbx_seq_one_letter_code
_entity_poly.pdbx_strand_id
1 'polypeptide(L)'
;MLQFREPFIQLLMQGMVVGKSYRIKGSGKYITKEEVDFSGSTLVEKSSGSVVIEEWEKMSKSKYNGIDPQKIIEEHGIDTTACSYWEGYIRSLKKME
;
A
#
# COMPACT_ATOMS: atom_id res chain seq x y z
N MET A 1 -28.96 -14.23 -29.56
CA MET A 1 -27.94 -13.17 -29.73
C MET A 1 -28.32 -12.04 -28.79
N LEU A 2 -27.47 -11.71 -27.80
CA LEU A 2 -27.78 -10.66 -26.81
C LEU A 2 -27.76 -9.30 -27.51
N GLN A 3 -28.92 -8.63 -27.60
CA GLN A 3 -29.07 -7.32 -28.24
C GLN A 3 -28.72 -6.18 -27.28
N PHE A 4 -27.44 -6.04 -26.92
CA PHE A 4 -26.97 -4.88 -26.18
C PHE A 4 -25.69 -4.36 -26.83
N ARG A 5 -25.66 -3.05 -27.11
CA ARG A 5 -24.56 -2.39 -27.84
C ARG A 5 -23.36 -2.10 -26.93
N GLU A 6 -23.59 -1.93 -25.63
CA GLU A 6 -22.55 -1.70 -24.63
C GLU A 6 -22.87 -2.48 -23.33
N PRO A 7 -21.91 -3.20 -22.75
CA PRO A 7 -22.15 -4.14 -21.64
C PRO A 7 -22.35 -3.46 -20.28
N PHE A 8 -21.99 -2.18 -20.12
CA PHE A 8 -22.09 -1.45 -18.84
C PHE A 8 -22.83 -0.13 -19.03
N ILE A 9 -23.84 0.12 -18.19
CA ILE A 9 -24.60 1.38 -18.19
C ILE A 9 -23.80 2.49 -17.50
N GLN A 10 -23.02 2.13 -16.47
CA GLN A 10 -22.12 3.02 -15.74
C GLN A 10 -20.88 2.23 -15.33
N LEU A 11 -19.70 2.85 -15.49
CA LEU A 11 -18.41 2.29 -15.07
C LEU A 11 -17.80 3.22 -14.02
N LEU A 12 -17.61 2.72 -12.81
CA LEU A 12 -16.89 3.42 -11.75
C LEU A 12 -15.44 2.94 -11.74
N MET A 13 -14.51 3.82 -12.13
CA MET A 13 -13.09 3.54 -12.01
C MET A 13 -12.60 3.89 -10.60
N GLN A 14 -12.31 2.86 -9.82
CA GLN A 14 -11.69 3.02 -8.53
C GLN A 14 -10.20 3.35 -8.69
N GLY A 15 -9.75 4.42 -8.04
CA GLY A 15 -8.34 4.76 -7.84
C GLY A 15 -7.54 3.70 -7.07
N MET A 16 -6.22 3.87 -7.03
CA MET A 16 -5.32 2.90 -6.44
C MET A 16 -5.16 3.11 -4.93
N VAL A 17 -5.02 2.03 -4.17
CA VAL A 17 -4.65 2.13 -2.75
C VAL A 17 -3.13 2.22 -2.65
N VAL A 18 -2.65 3.20 -1.89
CA VAL A 18 -1.22 3.42 -1.63
C VAL A 18 -0.87 2.98 -0.22
N GLY A 19 0.34 2.45 -0.07
CA GLY A 19 0.90 2.01 1.20
C GLY A 19 2.38 2.38 1.29
N LYS A 20 2.91 2.38 2.51
CA LYS A 20 4.34 2.58 2.76
C LYS A 20 5.14 1.39 2.24
N SER A 21 6.11 1.64 1.37
CA SER A 21 7.11 0.68 0.91
C SER A 21 8.49 1.06 1.46
N TYR A 22 9.34 0.06 1.65
CA TYR A 22 10.69 0.23 2.15
C TYR A 22 11.67 -0.29 1.10
N ARG A 23 12.62 0.57 0.70
CA ARG A 23 13.59 0.27 -0.36
C ARG A 23 15.01 0.59 0.07
N ILE A 24 15.96 -0.31 -0.18
CA ILE A 24 17.36 -0.06 0.14
C ILE A 24 17.97 0.97 -0.83
N LYS A 25 18.57 2.02 -0.26
CA LYS A 25 19.28 3.09 -0.99
C LYS A 25 20.61 2.54 -1.53
N GLY A 26 20.58 2.07 -2.78
CA GLY A 26 21.75 1.56 -3.49
C GLY A 26 21.40 0.36 -4.38
N SER A 27 20.77 -0.67 -3.81
CA SER A 27 20.34 -1.85 -4.57
C SER A 27 18.95 -1.70 -5.19
N GLY A 28 18.10 -0.84 -4.62
CA GLY A 28 16.70 -0.70 -5.04
C GLY A 28 15.81 -1.88 -4.65
N LYS A 29 16.32 -2.83 -3.86
CA LYS A 29 15.56 -3.99 -3.37
C LYS A 29 14.50 -3.54 -2.35
N TYR A 30 13.30 -4.10 -2.47
CA TYR A 30 12.23 -3.94 -1.49
C TYR A 30 12.40 -4.93 -0.34
N ILE A 31 12.16 -4.45 0.87
CA ILE A 31 12.28 -5.23 2.12
C ILE A 31 11.00 -5.10 2.94
N THR A 32 10.78 -6.03 3.86
CA THR A 32 9.60 -5.99 4.72
C THR A 32 9.79 -5.02 5.89
N LYS A 33 8.68 -4.61 6.52
CA LYS A 33 8.72 -3.67 7.66
C LYS A 33 9.52 -4.24 8.84
N GLU A 34 9.49 -5.55 9.03
CA GLU A 34 10.15 -6.24 10.13
C GLU A 34 11.68 -6.21 10.01
N GLU A 35 12.20 -6.10 8.79
CA GLU A 35 13.63 -6.03 8.47
C GLU A 35 14.20 -4.61 8.64
N VAL A 36 13.35 -3.61 8.80
CA VAL A 36 13.74 -2.21 8.99
C VAL A 36 13.93 -1.91 10.48
N ASP A 37 15.03 -1.23 10.79
CA ASP A 37 15.27 -0.62 12.09
C ASP A 37 14.77 0.83 12.11
N PHE A 38 13.91 1.13 13.08
CA PHE A 38 13.30 2.44 13.32
C PHE A 38 13.91 3.15 14.54
N SER A 39 14.96 2.60 15.15
CA SER A 39 15.57 3.14 16.38
C SER A 39 16.30 4.48 16.18
N GLY A 40 16.75 4.76 14.95
CA GLY A 40 17.53 5.96 14.60
C GLY A 40 16.77 7.01 13.80
N SER A 41 17.41 8.16 13.58
CA SER A 41 16.93 9.22 12.65
C SER A 41 16.94 8.78 11.19
N THR A 42 17.71 7.75 10.87
CA THR A 42 17.84 7.17 9.53
C THR A 42 17.36 5.73 9.57
N LEU A 43 16.45 5.37 8.68
CA LEU A 43 15.98 3.99 8.57
C LEU A 43 17.11 3.14 7.98
N VAL A 44 17.40 2.00 8.61
CA VAL A 44 18.43 1.07 8.15
C VAL A 44 17.92 -0.36 8.13
N GLU A 45 18.48 -1.20 7.27
CA GLU A 45 18.19 -2.64 7.27
C GLU A 45 18.92 -3.31 8.44
N LYS A 46 18.20 -4.11 9.24
CA LYS A 46 18.77 -4.81 10.42
C LYS A 46 19.93 -5.73 10.07
N SER A 47 19.92 -6.34 8.89
CA SER A 47 20.91 -7.34 8.47
C SER A 47 22.19 -6.72 7.91
N SER A 48 22.07 -5.68 7.08
CA SER A 48 23.22 -5.10 6.36
C SER A 48 23.64 -3.72 6.88
N GLY A 49 22.80 -3.06 7.68
CA GLY A 49 22.99 -1.65 8.07
C GLY A 49 22.81 -0.67 6.89
N SER A 50 22.35 -1.13 5.72
CA SER A 50 22.15 -0.26 4.56
C SER A 50 21.02 0.71 4.80
N VAL A 51 21.16 1.94 4.30
CA VAL A 51 20.13 2.98 4.43
C VAL A 51 18.88 2.57 3.65
N VAL A 52 17.72 2.74 4.28
CA VAL A 52 16.40 2.43 3.74
C VAL A 52 15.65 3.73 3.48
N ILE A 53 14.94 3.78 2.36
CA ILE A 53 14.04 4.86 1.99
C ILE A 53 12.61 4.37 2.25
N GLU A 54 11.85 5.13 3.03
CA GLU A 54 10.40 4.98 3.15
C GLU A 54 9.73 5.85 2.08
N GLU A 55 8.97 5.22 1.18
CA GLU A 55 8.19 5.91 0.15
C GLU A 55 6.73 5.44 0.21
N TRP A 56 5.82 6.31 -0.22
CA TRP A 56 4.40 5.97 -0.32
C TRP A 56 4.07 5.65 -1.78
N GLU A 57 3.76 4.40 -2.06
CA GLU A 57 3.58 3.90 -3.41
C GLU A 57 2.35 2.99 -3.53
N LYS A 58 1.95 2.67 -4.77
CA LYS A 58 0.91 1.68 -5.05
C LYS A 58 1.18 0.38 -4.31
N MET A 59 0.15 -0.16 -3.63
CA MET A 59 0.24 -1.47 -3.02
C MET A 59 0.47 -2.57 -4.07
N SER A 60 1.48 -3.41 -3.85
CA SER A 60 1.75 -4.60 -4.66
C SER A 60 2.43 -5.68 -3.83
N LYS A 61 2.21 -6.96 -4.21
CA LYS A 61 2.87 -8.11 -3.57
C LYS A 61 4.40 -8.02 -3.66
N SER A 62 4.93 -7.46 -4.75
CA SER A 62 6.37 -7.30 -4.98
C SER A 62 7.06 -6.25 -4.10
N LYS A 63 6.28 -5.33 -3.51
CA LYS A 63 6.79 -4.24 -2.66
C LYS A 63 6.67 -4.53 -1.17
N TYR A 64 6.13 -5.70 -0.82
CA TYR A 64 5.88 -6.11 0.57
C TYR A 64 5.04 -5.12 1.38
N ASN A 65 4.24 -4.29 0.70
CA ASN A 65 3.36 -3.28 1.30
C ASN A 65 1.88 -3.68 1.23
N GLY A 66 1.58 -4.92 0.82
CA GLY A 66 0.23 -5.46 0.80
C GLY A 66 -0.21 -5.86 2.21
N ILE A 67 -1.35 -5.35 2.64
CA ILE A 67 -1.96 -5.71 3.92
C ILE A 67 -3.12 -6.66 3.64
N ASP A 68 -3.22 -7.74 4.41
CA ASP A 68 -4.34 -8.67 4.33
C ASP A 68 -5.57 -8.08 5.02
N PRO A 69 -6.69 -7.86 4.30
CA PRO A 69 -7.90 -7.29 4.90
C PRO A 69 -8.47 -8.15 6.03
N GLN A 70 -8.30 -9.48 6.01
CA GLN A 70 -8.84 -10.34 7.07
C GLN A 70 -8.17 -10.05 8.42
N LYS A 71 -6.85 -9.87 8.42
CA LYS A 71 -6.09 -9.54 9.63
C LYS A 71 -6.56 -8.22 10.26
N ILE A 72 -6.83 -7.21 9.43
CA ILE A 72 -7.31 -5.91 9.94
C ILE A 72 -8.72 -6.05 10.54
N ILE A 73 -9.59 -6.86 9.92
CA ILE A 73 -10.95 -7.10 10.44
C ILE A 73 -10.90 -7.83 11.77
N GLU A 74 -10.04 -8.84 11.90
CA GLU A 74 -9.85 -9.58 13.16
C GLU A 74 -9.31 -8.68 14.28
N GLU A 75 -8.38 -7.77 13.99
CA GLU A 75 -7.79 -6.88 15.00
C GLU A 75 -8.68 -5.68 15.36
N HIS A 76 -9.34 -5.05 14.37
CA HIS A 76 -9.96 -3.72 14.53
C HIS A 76 -11.46 -3.68 14.18
N GLY A 77 -12.04 -4.79 13.71
CA GLY A 77 -13.44 -4.87 13.30
C GLY A 77 -13.73 -4.24 11.93
N ILE A 78 -14.89 -4.59 11.37
CA ILE A 78 -15.26 -4.25 9.99
C ILE A 78 -15.37 -2.73 9.77
N ASP A 79 -15.93 -1.99 10.72
CA ASP A 79 -16.17 -0.55 10.56
C ASP A 79 -14.85 0.24 10.47
N THR A 80 -13.87 -0.12 11.30
CA THR A 80 -12.55 0.50 11.31
C THR A 80 -11.79 0.21 10.02
N THR A 81 -11.91 -1.03 9.50
CA THR A 81 -11.27 -1.41 8.22
C THR A 81 -11.84 -0.65 7.04
N ALA A 82 -13.17 -0.50 6.99
CA ALA A 82 -13.85 0.25 5.94
C ALA A 82 -13.44 1.73 5.98
N CYS A 83 -13.44 2.34 7.16
CA CYS A 83 -13.04 3.75 7.32
C CYS A 83 -11.57 3.96 6.89
N SER A 84 -10.67 3.10 7.35
CA SER A 84 -9.23 3.16 6.99
C SER A 84 -8.98 2.97 5.49
N TYR A 85 -9.77 2.11 4.83
CA TYR A 85 -9.70 1.90 3.39
C TYR A 85 -10.09 3.16 2.61
N TRP A 86 -11.21 3.80 3.01
CA TRP A 86 -11.67 5.04 2.41
C TRP A 86 -10.68 6.19 2.63
N GLU A 87 -10.07 6.29 3.81
CA GLU A 87 -9.02 7.28 4.06
C GLU A 87 -7.78 7.05 3.17
N GLY A 88 -7.32 5.80 3.05
CA GLY A 88 -6.22 5.44 2.17
C GLY A 88 -6.50 5.75 0.70
N TYR A 89 -7.75 5.53 0.28
CA TYR A 89 -8.24 5.87 -1.05
C TYR A 89 -8.24 7.38 -1.31
N ILE A 90 -8.78 8.18 -0.38
CA ILE A 90 -8.82 9.65 -0.50
C ILE A 90 -7.41 10.25 -0.53
N ARG A 91 -6.48 9.72 0.29
CA ARG A 91 -5.08 10.16 0.29
C ARG A 91 -4.39 9.88 -1.04
N SER A 92 -4.73 8.76 -1.69
CA SER A 92 -4.21 8.44 -3.02
C SER A 92 -4.69 9.42 -4.09
N LEU A 93 -5.97 9.80 -4.04
CA LEU A 93 -6.54 10.79 -4.96
C LEU A 93 -5.85 12.16 -4.83
N LYS A 94 -5.58 12.61 -3.60
CA LYS A 94 -4.91 13.89 -3.33
C LYS A 94 -3.43 13.95 -3.75
N LYS A 95 -2.80 12.81 -4.07
CA LYS A 95 -1.42 12.76 -4.59
C LYS A 95 -1.35 12.83 -6.12
N MET A 96 -2.49 12.77 -6.81
CA MET A 96 -2.56 12.87 -8.26
C MET A 96 -2.85 14.31 -8.76
N GLU A 97 -2.94 15.29 -7.84
CA GLU A 97 -2.93 16.73 -8.11
C GLU A 97 -1.54 17.32 -7.82
#